data_AF-A0A834BJ37-F1
#
_entry.id   AF-A0A834BJ37-F1
#
_cell.length_a   1.000
_cell.length_b   1.000
_cell.length_c   1.000
_cell.angle_alpha   90.00
_cell.angle_beta   90.00
_cell.angle_gamma   90.00
#
_symmetry.space_group_name_H-M   'P 1'
#
loop_
_entity.id
_entity.type
_entity.pdbx_description
1 polymer ?
#
loop_
_entity_poly.entity_id
_entity_poly.type
_entity_poly.pdbx_seq_one_letter_code
_entity_poly.pdbx_strand_id
1 'polypeptide(L)'
;MLLLEILHEIKSFPLHFDENSFFAGDKKEANKLKEEFRLHFRNISRIMDCVGCFKCRLWGKLQTQGLGTALKILFSEKLIANMPESGPSYEFHLTRQEIVSLFNAFGRISTSVKELENFRNLLQNIH
;
A
#
# COMPACT_ATOMS: atom_id res chain seq x y z
N MET A 1 16.52 13.16 0.24
CA MET A 1 16.90 12.41 -0.98
C MET A 1 16.65 10.90 -0.85
N LEU A 2 16.76 10.30 0.34
CA LEU A 2 16.51 8.86 0.58
C LEU A 2 15.18 8.29 0.04
N LEU A 3 14.05 8.99 0.23
CA LEU A 3 12.74 8.47 -0.21
C LEU A 3 12.63 8.35 -1.73
N LEU A 4 13.22 9.28 -2.49
CA LEU A 4 13.21 9.23 -3.94
C LEU A 4 14.11 8.11 -4.48
N GLU A 5 15.25 7.88 -3.84
CA GLU A 5 16.15 6.76 -4.15
C GLU A 5 15.42 5.42 -3.96
N ILE A 6 14.74 5.22 -2.82
CA ILE A 6 13.95 4.01 -2.57
C ILE A 6 12.86 3.82 -3.64
N LEU A 7 12.14 4.89 -4.02
CA LEU A 7 11.11 4.80 -5.06
C LEU A 7 11.70 4.48 -6.44
N HIS A 8 12.90 4.99 -6.74
CA HIS A 8 13.61 4.67 -7.97
C HIS A 8 14.03 3.20 -8.02
N GLU A 9 14.52 2.65 -6.91
CA GLU A 9 14.83 1.21 -6.78
C GLU A 9 13.57 0.34 -6.87
N ILE A 10 12.45 0.77 -6.31
CA ILE A 10 11.17 0.06 -6.48
C ILE A 10 10.76 0.04 -7.96
N LYS A 11 10.98 1.14 -8.69
CA LYS A 11 10.66 1.24 -10.12
C LYS A 11 11.61 0.43 -11.01
N SER A 12 12.86 0.23 -10.60
CA SER A 12 13.84 -0.57 -11.36
C SER A 12 13.54 -2.07 -11.31
N PHE A 13 12.75 -2.51 -10.33
CA PHE A 13 12.32 -3.90 -10.20
C PHE A 13 11.42 -4.32 -11.39
N PRO A 14 11.73 -5.42 -12.09
CA PRO A 14 10.93 -5.90 -13.22
C PRO A 14 9.62 -6.51 -12.72
N LEU A 15 8.59 -5.67 -12.53
CA LEU A 15 7.28 -6.13 -12.11
C LEU A 15 6.58 -6.85 -13.28
N HIS A 16 6.06 -8.06 -13.02
CA HIS A 16 5.39 -8.90 -14.02
C HIS A 16 3.86 -8.80 -13.98
N PHE A 17 3.31 -7.87 -13.20
CA PHE A 17 1.86 -7.74 -13.03
C PHE A 17 1.31 -6.73 -14.02
N ASP A 18 0.33 -7.14 -14.84
CA ASP A 18 -0.40 -6.21 -15.71
C ASP A 18 -1.48 -5.48 -14.90
N GLU A 19 -1.15 -4.28 -14.41
CA GLU A 19 -2.07 -3.44 -13.62
C GLU A 19 -3.35 -3.09 -14.38
N ASN A 20 -3.33 -3.11 -15.73
CA ASN A 20 -4.48 -2.74 -16.55
C ASN A 20 -5.65 -3.71 -16.45
N SER A 21 -5.36 -4.98 -16.14
CA SER A 21 -6.37 -6.04 -16.07
C SER A 21 -7.41 -5.82 -14.96
N PHE A 22 -7.05 -5.10 -13.89
CA PHE A 22 -7.90 -4.96 -12.70
C PHE A 22 -8.14 -3.51 -12.26
N PHE A 23 -7.17 -2.61 -12.49
CA PHE A 23 -7.23 -1.22 -11.99
C PHE A 23 -7.49 -0.17 -13.08
N ALA A 24 -7.18 -0.48 -14.35
CA ALA A 24 -7.35 0.44 -15.49
C ALA A 24 -8.51 0.10 -16.45
N GLY A 25 -9.31 -0.92 -16.12
CA GLY A 25 -10.46 -1.43 -16.91
C GLY A 25 -11.64 -0.44 -17.10
N ASP A 26 -12.83 -0.97 -17.41
CA ASP A 26 -14.02 -0.14 -17.70
C ASP A 26 -14.29 0.85 -16.56
N LYS A 27 -14.49 2.13 -16.91
CA LYS A 27 -14.58 3.25 -15.94
C LYS A 27 -15.65 3.01 -14.88
N LYS A 28 -16.75 2.33 -15.22
CA LYS A 28 -17.82 2.02 -14.25
C LYS A 28 -17.39 0.92 -13.28
N GLU A 29 -16.77 -0.13 -13.77
CA GLU A 29 -16.32 -1.26 -12.94
C GLU A 29 -15.19 -0.85 -12.01
N ALA A 30 -14.18 -0.14 -12.52
CA ALA A 30 -13.07 0.36 -11.71
C ALA A 30 -13.55 1.33 -10.60
N ASN A 31 -14.52 2.21 -10.90
CA ASN A 31 -15.09 3.11 -9.89
C ASN A 31 -15.92 2.37 -8.84
N LYS A 32 -16.72 1.38 -9.24
CA LYS A 32 -17.48 0.55 -8.30
C LYS A 32 -16.54 -0.22 -7.38
N LEU A 33 -15.51 -0.85 -7.96
CA LEU A 33 -14.53 -1.63 -7.23
C LEU A 33 -13.72 -0.76 -6.25
N LYS A 34 -13.31 0.44 -6.67
CA LYS A 34 -12.67 1.43 -5.80
C LYS A 34 -13.53 1.76 -4.58
N GLU A 35 -14.83 1.97 -4.76
CA GLU A 35 -15.75 2.29 -3.67
C GLU A 35 -16.00 1.09 -2.75
N GLU A 36 -16.12 -0.12 -3.30
CA GLU A 36 -16.21 -1.37 -2.55
C GLU A 36 -14.97 -1.58 -1.67
N PHE A 37 -13.77 -1.44 -2.23
CA PHE A 37 -12.54 -1.49 -1.44
C PHE A 37 -12.54 -0.44 -0.34
N ARG A 38 -12.85 0.82 -0.64
CA ARG A 38 -12.92 1.88 0.36
C ARG A 38 -13.86 1.53 1.51
N LEU A 39 -15.03 0.98 1.20
CA LEU A 39 -16.00 0.55 2.21
C LEU A 39 -15.46 -0.62 3.04
N HIS A 40 -14.84 -1.61 2.41
CA HIS A 40 -14.23 -2.75 3.10
C HIS A 40 -13.10 -2.30 4.05
N PHE A 41 -12.18 -1.45 3.60
CA PHE A 41 -11.12 -0.91 4.47
C PHE A 41 -11.68 -0.11 5.65
N ARG A 42 -12.75 0.66 5.45
CA ARG A 42 -13.45 1.35 6.54
C ARG A 42 -14.02 0.36 7.56
N ASN A 43 -14.63 -0.72 7.09
CA ASN A 43 -15.19 -1.76 7.96
C ASN A 43 -14.09 -2.51 8.72
N ILE A 44 -12.98 -2.85 8.05
CA ILE A 44 -11.82 -3.46 8.70
C ILE A 44 -11.26 -2.53 9.77
N SER A 45 -11.13 -1.23 9.49
CA SER A 45 -10.67 -0.27 10.49
C SER A 45 -11.59 -0.20 11.72
N ARG A 46 -12.91 -0.40 11.56
CA ARG A 46 -13.87 -0.49 12.68
C ARG A 46 -13.71 -1.80 13.46
N ILE A 47 -13.46 -2.91 12.78
CA ILE A 47 -13.15 -4.19 13.43
C ILE A 47 -11.89 -4.05 14.29
N MET A 48 -10.88 -3.31 13.83
CA MET A 48 -9.67 -3.05 14.62
C MET A 48 -9.96 -2.32 15.94
N ASP A 49 -11.04 -1.52 16.03
CA ASP A 49 -11.44 -0.88 17.29
C ASP A 49 -11.89 -1.87 18.37
N CYS A 50 -12.26 -3.09 17.97
CA CYS A 50 -12.64 -4.16 18.88
C CYS A 50 -11.44 -5.01 19.37
N VAL A 51 -10.23 -4.78 18.84
CA VAL A 51 -9.03 -5.56 19.21
C VAL A 51 -8.52 -5.10 20.58
N GLY A 52 -8.55 -5.97 21.59
CA GLY A 52 -8.15 -5.64 22.97
C GLY A 52 -6.64 -5.40 23.16
N CYS A 53 -5.80 -6.00 22.32
CA CYS A 53 -4.36 -5.74 22.30
C CYS A 53 -4.05 -4.38 21.65
N PHE A 54 -3.57 -3.40 22.42
CA PHE A 54 -3.28 -2.05 21.90
C PHE A 54 -2.20 -2.01 20.80
N LYS A 55 -1.13 -2.80 20.93
CA LYS A 55 -0.10 -2.90 19.88
C LYS A 55 -0.69 -3.49 18.59
N CYS A 56 -1.49 -4.55 18.72
CA CYS A 56 -2.14 -5.22 17.61
C CYS A 56 -3.15 -4.30 16.92
N ARG A 57 -3.92 -3.53 17.68
CA ARG A 57 -4.83 -2.49 17.16
C ARG A 57 -4.07 -1.42 16.40
N LEU A 58 -2.98 -0.90 16.96
CA LEU A 58 -2.15 0.14 16.33
C LEU A 58 -1.61 -0.34 14.98
N TRP A 59 -0.92 -1.48 14.96
CA TRP A 59 -0.35 -2.03 13.73
C TRP A 59 -1.41 -2.49 12.74
N GLY A 60 -2.51 -3.07 13.22
CA GLY A 60 -3.65 -3.46 12.41
C GLY A 60 -4.27 -2.27 11.67
N LYS A 61 -4.52 -1.16 12.37
CA LYS A 61 -5.00 0.08 11.73
C LYS A 61 -3.96 0.68 10.78
N LEU A 62 -2.70 0.71 11.17
CA LEU A 62 -1.63 1.26 10.33
C LEU A 62 -1.48 0.47 9.03
N GLN A 63 -1.44 -0.86 9.09
CA GLN A 63 -1.24 -1.71 7.91
C GLN A 63 -2.46 -1.70 7.00
N THR A 64 -3.68 -1.70 7.56
CA THR A 64 -4.91 -1.62 6.78
C THR A 64 -5.08 -0.27 6.10
N GLN A 65 -4.72 0.83 6.77
CA GLN A 65 -4.67 2.15 6.14
C GLN A 65 -3.64 2.20 5.02
N GLY A 66 -2.42 1.72 5.26
CA GLY A 66 -1.35 1.71 4.25
C GLY A 66 -1.71 0.89 3.01
N LEU A 67 -2.36 -0.26 3.18
CA LEU A 67 -2.87 -1.07 2.08
C LEU A 67 -3.99 -0.34 1.30
N GLY A 68 -4.92 0.30 2.02
CA GLY A 68 -5.95 1.13 1.39
C GLY A 68 -5.36 2.31 0.59
N THR A 69 -4.29 2.94 1.10
CA THR A 69 -3.55 3.98 0.39
C THR A 69 -2.84 3.43 -0.86
N ALA A 70 -2.26 2.24 -0.80
CA ALA A 70 -1.65 1.59 -1.96
C ALA A 70 -2.68 1.35 -3.07
N LEU A 71 -3.86 0.82 -2.71
CA LEU A 71 -4.95 0.64 -3.67
C LEU A 71 -5.48 1.97 -4.21
N LYS A 72 -5.60 3.00 -3.37
CA LYS A 72 -5.96 4.36 -3.82
C LYS A 72 -4.99 4.87 -4.89
N ILE A 73 -3.68 4.61 -4.77
CA ILE A 73 -2.67 4.95 -5.78
C ILE A 73 -2.92 4.16 -7.07
N LEU A 74 -3.10 2.84 -6.98
CA LEU A 74 -3.33 1.96 -8.15
C LEU A 74 -4.60 2.35 -8.93
N PHE A 75 -5.69 2.70 -8.25
CA PHE A 75 -6.93 3.18 -8.88
C PHE A 75 -6.85 4.63 -9.41
N SER A 76 -5.74 5.34 -9.18
CA SER A 76 -5.59 6.75 -9.56
C SER A 76 -4.53 6.97 -10.65
N GLU A 77 -4.11 5.91 -11.36
CA GLU A 77 -3.08 5.98 -12.39
C GLU A 77 -3.31 7.12 -13.39
N LYS A 78 -4.53 7.26 -13.94
CA LYS A 78 -4.88 8.34 -14.88
C LYS A 78 -4.79 9.74 -14.27
N LEU A 79 -5.08 9.88 -12.98
CA LEU A 79 -4.98 11.17 -12.26
C LEU A 79 -3.51 11.51 -11.97
N ILE A 80 -2.70 10.49 -11.68
CA ILE A 80 -1.27 10.62 -11.39
C ILE A 80 -0.49 10.91 -12.68
N ALA A 81 -0.85 10.29 -13.80
CA ALA A 81 -0.23 10.55 -15.10
C ALA A 81 -0.46 11.98 -15.60
N ASN A 82 -1.58 12.59 -15.22
CA ASN A 82 -1.93 13.97 -15.59
C ASN A 82 -1.53 15.00 -14.52
N MET A 83 -0.71 14.62 -13.52
CA MET A 83 -0.28 15.58 -12.50
C MET A 83 0.59 16.69 -13.11
N PRO A 84 0.41 17.95 -12.69
CA PRO A 84 1.28 19.03 -13.12
C PRO A 84 2.71 18.82 -12.59
N GLU A 85 3.70 18.91 -13.47
CA GLU A 85 5.13 18.82 -13.10
C GLU A 85 5.58 19.98 -12.20
N SER A 86 4.91 21.13 -12.33
CA SER A 86 5.14 22.33 -11.54
C SER A 86 3.81 22.89 -11.00
N GLY A 87 3.71 23.03 -9.68
CA GLY A 87 2.52 23.55 -8.99
C GLY A 87 1.83 22.52 -8.10
N PRO A 88 0.82 22.94 -7.32
CA PRO A 88 0.09 22.04 -6.43
C PRO A 88 -0.82 21.08 -7.21
N SER A 89 -0.75 19.78 -6.87
CA SER A 89 -1.70 18.77 -7.33
C SER A 89 -3.00 18.87 -6.54
N TYR A 90 -4.09 19.27 -7.20
CA TYR A 90 -5.42 19.33 -6.59
C TYR A 90 -6.24 18.06 -6.82
N GLU A 91 -5.97 17.31 -7.90
CA GLU A 91 -6.75 16.13 -8.26
C GLU A 91 -6.35 14.88 -7.46
N PHE A 92 -5.07 14.77 -7.10
CA PHE A 92 -4.55 13.66 -6.31
C PHE A 92 -3.71 14.17 -5.14
N HIS A 93 -4.13 13.85 -3.92
CA HIS A 93 -3.44 14.22 -2.70
C HIS A 93 -3.37 13.04 -1.72
N LEU A 94 -2.23 12.91 -1.05
CA LEU A 94 -2.01 12.00 0.06
C LEU A 94 -1.72 12.81 1.32
N THR A 95 -2.52 12.56 2.35
CA THR A 95 -2.30 13.17 3.67
C THR A 95 -1.04 12.62 4.32
N ARG A 96 -0.50 13.33 5.33
CA ARG A 96 0.62 12.85 6.14
C ARG A 96 0.39 11.44 6.70
N GLN A 97 -0.83 11.16 7.16
CA GLN A 97 -1.17 9.86 7.75
C GLN A 97 -1.17 8.74 6.70
N GLU A 98 -1.69 9.00 5.50
CA GLU A 98 -1.63 8.07 4.37
C GLU A 98 -0.18 7.79 3.95
N ILE A 99 0.66 8.81 3.86
CA ILE A 99 2.09 8.64 3.52
C ILE A 99 2.80 7.78 4.58
N VAL A 100 2.65 8.14 5.86
CA VAL A 100 3.30 7.40 6.95
C VAL A 100 2.83 5.95 6.98
N SER A 101 1.53 5.71 6.87
CA SER A 101 0.98 4.35 6.89
C SER A 101 1.39 3.53 5.67
N LEU A 102 1.47 4.12 4.47
CA LEU A 102 1.92 3.44 3.25
C LEU A 102 3.33 2.87 3.40
N PHE A 103 4.31 3.71 3.77
CA PHE A 103 5.70 3.27 3.91
C PHE A 103 5.90 2.34 5.11
N ASN A 104 5.20 2.57 6.23
CA ASN A 104 5.30 1.67 7.37
C ASN A 104 4.67 0.30 7.07
N ALA A 105 3.53 0.26 6.38
CA ALA A 105 2.89 -0.99 5.98
C ALA A 105 3.81 -1.78 5.04
N PHE A 106 4.34 -1.13 4.00
CA PHE A 106 5.31 -1.74 3.09
C PHE A 106 6.56 -2.22 3.84
N GLY A 107 7.09 -1.41 4.76
CA GLY A 107 8.23 -1.77 5.60
C GLY A 107 7.99 -3.01 6.46
N ARG A 108 6.78 -3.21 6.99
CA ARG A 108 6.44 -4.46 7.71
C ARG A 108 6.41 -5.68 6.78
N ILE A 109 5.87 -5.56 5.57
CA ILE A 109 5.91 -6.66 4.59
C ILE A 109 7.35 -6.96 4.18
N SER A 110 8.16 -5.93 3.91
CA SER A 110 9.60 -6.06 3.62
C SER A 110 10.35 -6.76 4.75
N THR A 111 10.10 -6.38 6.02
CA THR A 111 10.66 -7.08 7.19
C THR A 111 10.22 -8.55 7.20
N SER A 112 8.93 -8.85 7.00
CA SER A 112 8.44 -10.23 6.97
C SER A 112 9.13 -11.07 5.88
N VAL A 113 9.36 -10.51 4.68
CA VAL A 113 10.10 -11.20 3.60
C VAL A 113 11.54 -11.47 4.02
N LYS A 114 12.22 -10.51 4.66
CA LYS A 114 13.57 -10.71 5.19
C LYS A 114 13.61 -11.82 6.25
N GLU A 115 12.62 -11.88 7.13
CA GLU A 115 12.55 -12.94 8.15
C GLU A 115 12.37 -14.33 7.54
N LEU A 116 11.72 -14.48 6.37
CA LEU A 116 11.66 -15.77 5.68
C LEU A 116 13.05 -16.31 5.32
N GLU A 117 13.97 -15.44 4.89
CA GLU A 117 15.36 -15.81 4.62
C GLU A 117 16.08 -16.22 5.91
N ASN A 118 15.89 -15.45 7.00
CA ASN A 118 16.47 -15.77 8.30
C ASN A 118 16.00 -17.15 8.78
N PHE A 119 14.69 -17.44 8.71
CA PHE A 119 14.14 -18.73 9.10
C PHE A 119 14.66 -19.87 8.22
N ARG A 120 14.82 -19.67 6.90
CA ARG A 120 15.42 -20.69 6.01
C ARG A 120 16.85 -21.03 6.43
N ASN A 121 17.66 -20.02 6.73
CA ASN A 121 19.05 -20.21 7.16
C ASN A 121 19.13 -20.93 8.52
N LEU A 122 18.24 -20.57 9.46
CA LEU A 122 18.17 -21.24 10.76
C LEU A 122 17.79 -22.72 10.62
N LEU A 123 16.83 -23.04 9.76
CA LEU A 123 16.40 -24.43 9.52
C LEU A 123 17.47 -25.27 8.82
N GLN A 124 18.29 -24.67 7.97
CA GLN A 124 19.43 -25.37 7.35
C GLN A 124 20.52 -25.75 8.36
N ASN A 125 20.74 -24.92 9.39
CA ASN A 125 21.75 -25.15 10.43
C ASN A 125 21.30 -26.13 11.53
N ILE A 126 20.07 -26.65 11.46
CA ILE A 126 19.52 -27.63 12.42
C ILE A 126 19.78 -29.08 11.93
N HIS A 127 20.33 -29.26 10.73
CA HIS A 127 20.83 -30.56 10.23
C HIS A 127 22.35 -30.64 10.26
#